data_AF-A0A6I4UVY8-F1
#
_entry.id   AF-A0A6I4UVY8-F1
#
_cell.length_a   1.000
_cell.length_b   1.000
_cell.length_c   1.000
_cell.angle_alpha   90.00
_cell.angle_beta   90.00
_cell.angle_gamma   90.00
#
_symmetry.space_group_name_H-M   'P 1'
#
loop_
_entity.id
_entity.type
_entity.pdbx_description
1 polymer ?
#
loop_
_entity_poly.entity_id
_entity_poly.type
_entity_poly.pdbx_seq_one_letter_code
_entity_poly.pdbx_strand_id
1 'polypeptide(L)'
;MLFKVEMDVNVPVGYDQERLEELKAAEKARFQDLQAAGTWRHIWRVVGQYSNVSIFDVSDNARLHELITTLPLYPLMDVRITPLCRHPSSIHPDDR
;
A
#
# COMPACT_ATOMS: atom_id res chain seq x y z
N MET A 1 7.99 2.15 12.16
CA MET A 1 6.61 2.25 12.70
C MET A 1 5.71 1.50 11.75
N LEU A 2 4.78 0.71 12.27
CA LEU A 2 3.91 -0.13 11.45
C LEU A 2 2.57 0.55 11.18
N PHE A 3 2.09 0.38 9.95
CA PHE A 3 0.80 0.88 9.53
C PHE A 3 0.06 -0.18 8.74
N LYS A 4 -1.19 -0.46 9.14
CA LYS A 4 -2.15 -1.14 8.27
C LYS A 4 -2.67 -0.11 7.28
N VAL A 5 -2.54 -0.38 6.00
CA VAL A 5 -3.07 0.45 4.93
C VAL A 5 -4.02 -0.37 4.09
N GLU A 6 -5.26 0.11 3.97
CA GLU A 6 -6.27 -0.44 3.07
C GLU A 6 -6.40 0.50 1.89
N MET A 7 -6.33 -0.04 0.67
CA MET A 7 -6.47 0.76 -0.56
C MET A 7 -7.53 0.12 -1.44
N ASP A 8 -8.62 0.84 -1.67
CA ASP A 8 -9.70 0.47 -2.57
C ASP A 8 -9.50 1.21 -3.91
N VAL A 9 -9.34 0.47 -5.02
CA VAL A 9 -9.10 1.08 -6.34
C VAL A 9 -10.45 1.33 -7.03
N ASN A 10 -10.81 2.60 -7.17
CA ASN A 10 -12.04 3.07 -7.78
C ASN A 10 -11.74 3.70 -9.14
N VAL A 11 -11.84 2.89 -10.20
CA VAL A 11 -11.67 3.38 -11.58
C VAL A 11 -13.01 3.92 -12.08
N PRO A 12 -13.09 5.22 -12.49
CA PRO A 12 -14.32 5.78 -13.05
C PRO A 12 -14.77 5.04 -14.31
N VAL A 13 -16.09 4.99 -14.53
CA VAL A 13 -16.66 4.44 -15.76
C VAL A 13 -16.21 5.28 -16.95
N GLY A 14 -15.68 4.63 -17.99
CA GLY A 14 -15.16 5.30 -19.19
C GLY A 14 -13.73 5.84 -19.03
N TYR A 15 -13.03 5.51 -17.94
CA TYR A 15 -11.61 5.79 -17.82
C TYR A 15 -10.82 5.08 -18.93
N ASP A 16 -9.79 5.75 -19.47
CA ASP A 16 -8.96 5.20 -20.53
C ASP A 16 -8.22 3.94 -20.04
N GLN A 17 -8.51 2.82 -20.70
CA GLN A 17 -7.96 1.52 -20.35
C GLN A 17 -6.47 1.44 -20.62
N GLU A 18 -5.97 2.05 -21.69
CA GLU A 18 -4.54 2.03 -22.02
C GLU A 18 -3.75 2.81 -20.96
N ARG A 19 -4.24 4.00 -20.62
CA ARG A 19 -3.68 4.79 -19.52
C ARG A 19 -3.73 4.07 -18.17
N LEU A 20 -4.81 3.34 -17.90
CA LEU A 20 -4.93 2.56 -16.68
C LEU A 20 -3.89 1.43 -16.61
N GLU A 21 -3.64 0.72 -17.71
CA GLU A 21 -2.61 -0.32 -17.78
C GLU A 21 -1.20 0.26 -17.61
N GLU A 22 -0.91 1.44 -18.19
CA GLU A 22 0.35 2.16 -17.95
C GLU A 22 0.56 2.48 -16.46
N LEU A 23 -0.46 3.02 -15.81
CA LEU A 23 -0.41 3.34 -14.38
C LEU A 23 -0.19 2.09 -13.54
N LYS A 24 -0.88 0.97 -13.85
CA LYS A 24 -0.68 -0.31 -13.17
C LYS A 24 0.74 -0.85 -13.35
N ALA A 25 1.32 -0.72 -14.54
CA ALA A 25 2.68 -1.18 -14.80
C ALA A 25 3.71 -0.37 -14.00
N ALA A 26 3.56 0.97 -13.99
CA ALA A 26 4.39 1.86 -13.19
C ALA A 26 4.24 1.60 -11.68
N GLU A 27 3.01 1.39 -11.21
CA GLU A 27 2.69 1.03 -9.83
C GLU A 27 3.40 -0.27 -9.43
N LYS A 28 3.31 -1.30 -10.29
CA LYS A 28 3.91 -2.61 -10.04
C LYS A 28 5.43 -2.52 -9.89
N ALA A 29 6.12 -1.76 -10.75
CA ALA A 29 7.57 -1.59 -10.67
C ALA A 29 7.98 -0.95 -9.33
N ARG A 30 7.34 0.16 -8.97
CA ARG A 30 7.59 0.85 -7.71
C ARG A 30 7.26 -0.01 -6.48
N PHE A 31 6.18 -0.77 -6.55
CA PHE A 31 5.77 -1.69 -5.50
C PHE A 31 6.82 -2.77 -5.26
N GLN A 32 7.46 -3.29 -6.32
CA GLN A 32 8.54 -4.27 -6.20
C GLN A 32 9.77 -3.66 -5.50
N ASP A 33 10.13 -2.42 -5.84
CA ASP A 33 11.24 -1.71 -5.19
C ASP A 33 10.99 -1.47 -3.70
N LEU A 34 9.77 -1.06 -3.34
CA LEU A 34 9.38 -0.79 -1.95
C LEU A 34 9.33 -2.05 -1.08
N GLN A 35 8.95 -3.20 -1.66
CA GLN A 35 9.04 -4.49 -0.98
C GLN A 35 10.49 -4.93 -0.80
N ALA A 36 11.33 -4.80 -1.83
CA ALA A 36 12.75 -5.13 -1.74
C ALA A 36 13.47 -4.29 -0.66
N ALA A 37 13.06 -3.03 -0.49
CA ALA A 37 13.53 -2.14 0.56
C ALA A 37 12.94 -2.46 1.96
N GLY A 38 12.01 -3.41 2.07
CA GLY A 38 11.33 -3.76 3.33
C GLY A 38 10.35 -2.70 3.85
N THR A 39 10.12 -1.64 3.08
CA THR A 39 9.19 -0.55 3.44
C THR A 39 7.74 -1.01 3.30
N TRP A 40 7.44 -1.76 2.23
CA TRP A 40 6.16 -2.43 2.04
C TRP A 40 6.33 -3.89 2.44
N ARG A 41 6.12 -4.22 3.72
CA ARG A 41 6.44 -5.57 4.24
C ARG A 41 5.53 -6.64 3.69
N HIS A 42 4.24 -6.36 3.67
CA HIS A 42 3.23 -7.33 3.25
C HIS A 42 2.12 -6.66 2.44
N ILE A 43 1.55 -7.42 1.51
CA ILE A 43 0.36 -7.06 0.77
C ILE A 43 -0.52 -8.29 0.60
N TRP A 44 -1.83 -8.10 0.68
CA TRP A 44 -2.81 -9.11 0.34
C TRP A 44 -3.92 -8.52 -0.50
N ARG A 45 -4.44 -9.30 -1.44
CA ARG A 45 -5.67 -8.99 -2.18
C ARG A 45 -6.86 -9.29 -1.28
N VAL A 46 -7.80 -8.35 -1.18
CA VAL A 46 -9.10 -8.61 -0.56
C VAL A 46 -9.94 -9.44 -1.54
N VAL A 47 -10.41 -10.60 -1.10
CA VAL A 47 -11.16 -11.53 -1.96
C VAL A 47 -12.44 -10.87 -2.46
N GLY A 48 -12.66 -10.93 -3.78
CA GLY A 48 -13.85 -10.37 -4.42
C GLY A 48 -13.86 -8.85 -4.57
N GLN A 49 -12.77 -8.15 -4.19
CA GLN A 49 -12.70 -6.69 -4.26
C GLN A 49 -11.45 -6.25 -5.01
N TYR A 50 -11.53 -5.11 -5.70
CA TYR A 50 -10.35 -4.51 -6.31
C TYR A 50 -9.54 -3.68 -5.30
N SER A 51 -9.24 -4.32 -4.17
CA SER A 51 -8.67 -3.68 -2.99
C SER A 51 -7.52 -4.47 -2.43
N ASN A 52 -6.66 -3.83 -1.63
CA ASN A 52 -5.59 -4.51 -0.91
C ASN A 52 -5.53 -4.10 0.55
N VAL A 53 -5.00 -5.00 1.37
CA VAL A 53 -4.54 -4.70 2.74
C VAL A 53 -3.04 -4.87 2.76
N SER A 54 -2.35 -3.89 3.31
CA SER A 54 -0.90 -3.79 3.31
C SER A 54 -0.36 -3.44 4.68
N ILE A 55 0.85 -3.91 4.99
CA ILE A 55 1.64 -3.49 6.15
C ILE A 55 2.84 -2.70 5.67
N PHE A 56 2.91 -1.43 6.06
CA PHE A 56 4.06 -0.57 5.84
C PHE A 56 4.91 -0.45 7.08
N ASP A 57 6.22 -0.41 6.91
CA ASP A 57 7.19 -0.05 7.94
C ASP A 57 7.99 1.18 7.51
N VAL A 58 7.69 2.32 8.12
CA VAL A 58 8.34 3.60 7.85
C VAL A 58 8.68 4.32 9.15
N SER A 59 9.56 5.33 9.10
CA SER A 59 10.02 6.06 10.29
C SER A 59 8.89 6.75 11.04
N ASP A 60 7.93 7.34 10.33
CA ASP A 60 6.92 8.24 10.87
C ASP A 60 5.74 8.43 9.90
N ASN A 61 4.75 9.22 10.33
CA ASN A 61 3.54 9.52 9.56
C ASN A 61 3.83 10.31 8.28
N ALA A 62 4.79 11.24 8.28
CA ALA A 62 5.11 12.07 7.13
C ALA A 62 5.71 11.21 6.02
N ARG A 63 6.63 10.30 6.39
CA ARG A 63 7.22 9.35 5.47
C ARG A 63 6.18 8.43 4.83
N LEU A 64 5.19 7.97 5.60
CA LEU A 64 4.09 7.19 5.04
C LEU A 64 3.28 8.02 4.03
N HIS A 65 2.95 9.25 4.41
CA HIS A 65 2.15 10.15 3.56
C HIS A 65 2.84 10.39 2.22
N GLU A 66 4.10 10.83 2.23
CA GLU A 66 4.91 11.05 1.02
C GLU A 66 4.98 9.81 0.12
N LEU A 67 5.13 8.63 0.72
CA LEU A 67 5.18 7.39 -0.01
C LEU A 67 3.84 7.12 -0.70
N ILE A 68 2.74 7.19 0.03
CA ILE A 68 1.41 6.88 -0.50
C ILE A 68 1.00 7.89 -1.57
N THR A 69 1.21 9.18 -1.34
CA THR A 69 0.80 10.24 -2.28
C THR A 69 1.51 10.13 -3.62
N THR A 70 2.67 9.47 -3.64
CA THR A 70 3.49 9.43 -4.84
C THR A 70 3.19 8.21 -5.70
N LEU A 71 2.40 7.25 -5.19
CA LEU A 71 1.96 6.05 -5.93
C LEU A 71 1.17 6.45 -7.20
N PRO A 72 1.53 5.91 -8.39
CA PRO A 72 0.81 6.19 -9.64
C PRO A 72 -0.71 6.04 -9.58
N LEU A 73 -1.23 5.07 -8.84
CA LEU A 73 -2.66 4.83 -8.70
C LEU A 73 -3.34 5.66 -7.60
N TYR A 74 -2.60 6.45 -6.81
CA TYR A 74 -3.15 7.26 -5.71
C TYR A 74 -4.38 8.10 -6.10
N PRO A 75 -4.45 8.75 -7.28
CA PRO A 75 -5.64 9.52 -7.69
C PRO A 75 -6.92 8.68 -7.88
N LEU A 76 -6.78 7.36 -7.97
CA LEU A 76 -7.87 6.39 -8.19
C LEU A 76 -8.12 5.53 -6.93
N MET A 77 -7.56 5.90 -5.78
CA MET A 77 -7.61 5.09 -4.57
C MET A 77 -8.33 5.80 -3.43
N ASP A 78 -9.22 5.07 -2.75
CA ASP A 78 -9.60 5.40 -1.38
C ASP A 78 -8.62 4.71 -0.43
N VAL A 79 -7.94 5.48 0.42
CA VAL A 79 -6.88 4.97 1.30
C VAL A 79 -7.28 5.15 2.77
N ARG A 80 -7.27 4.06 3.54
CA ARG A 80 -7.45 4.08 4.99
C ARG A 80 -6.16 3.65 5.68
N ILE A 81 -5.68 4.45 6.63
CA ILE A 81 -4.42 4.22 7.35
C ILE A 81 -4.72 4.04 8.83
N THR A 82 -4.18 2.97 9.42
CA THR A 82 -4.24 2.70 10.87
C THR A 82 -2.83 2.45 11.41
N PRO A 83 -2.30 3.32 12.28
CA PRO A 83 -1.04 3.07 12.98
C PRO A 83 -1.16 1.84 13.89
N LEU A 84 -0.10 1.04 13.96
CA LEU A 84 -0.04 -0.20 14.74
C LEU A 84 1.11 -0.15 15.76
N CYS A 85 0.86 -0.72 16.93
CA CYS A 85 1.88 -1.00 17.93
C CYS A 85 2.21 -2.50 17.94
N ARG A 86 3.44 -2.83 18.35
CA ARG A 86 3.82 -4.21 18.65
C ARG A 86 2.93 -4.75 19.76
N HIS A 87 2.32 -5.91 19.55
CA HIS A 87 1.50 -6.56 20.57
C HIS A 87 2.39 -7.16 21.68
N PRO A 88 2.09 -6.96 22.98
CA PRO A 88 2.95 -7.43 24.09
C PRO A 88 3.08 -8.96 24.15
N SER A 89 2.10 -9.69 23.64
CA SER A 89 2.13 -11.16 23.55
C SER A 89 2.81 -11.71 22.29
N SER A 90 3.42 -10.85 21.45
CA SER A 90 4.16 -11.34 20.29
C SER A 90 5.36 -12.16 20.75
N ILE A 91 5.45 -13.40 20.26
CA ILE A 91 6.58 -14.32 20.56
C ILE A 91 7.79 -14.10 19.66
N HIS A 92 7.62 -13.34 18.58
CA HIS A 92 8.69 -13.05 17.63
C HIS A 92 9.67 -12.03 18.25
N PRO A 93 10.95 -12.02 17.82
CA PRO A 93 11.93 -11.05 18.29
C PRO A 93 11.73 -9.66 17.68
N ASP A 94 11.22 -9.59 16.45
CA ASP A 94 10.85 -8.36 15.74
C ASP A 94 9.48 -8.51 15.07
N ASP A 95 9.10 -7.56 14.21
CA ASP A 95 7.79 -7.54 13.53
C ASP A 95 7.91 -7.84 12.01
N ARG A 96 9.09 -8.30 11.54
CA ARG A 96 9.39 -8.45 10.11
C ARG A 96 8.94 -9.79 9.54
#